data_AF-A0AAN9Q9G9-F1
#
_entry.id   AF-A0AAN9Q9G9-F1
#
_cell.length_a   1.000
_cell.length_b   1.000
_cell.length_c   1.000
_cell.angle_alpha   90.00
_cell.angle_beta   90.00
_cell.angle_gamma   90.00
#
_symmetry.space_group_name_H-M   'P 1'
#
loop_
_entity.id
_entity.type
_entity.pdbx_description
1 polymer ?
#
loop_
_entity_poly.entity_id
_entity_poly.type
_entity_poly.pdbx_seq_one_letter_code
_entity_poly.pdbx_strand_id
1 'polypeptide(L)'
;MQITSSLLSNLLDVVEEVQSARIEIRNLVDAKFYAHSVQRLDLQLSFIDFHSGRKVKAIFDMTSLKCGVYPSGLVPYEIFDSSGGEEKSLPSSLAHEIRTATERARDGYSRITKLCRCISHAVHSASSKTR
;
A
#
# COMPACT_ATOMS: atom_id res chain seq x y z
N MET A 1 7.27 14.26 28.12
CA MET A 1 6.37 15.01 27.22
C MET A 1 6.68 14.77 25.71
N GLN A 2 7.16 13.59 25.32
CA GLN A 2 7.75 13.35 23.97
C GLN A 2 6.95 12.44 23.02
N ILE A 3 5.92 11.74 23.51
CA ILE A 3 5.14 10.78 22.70
C ILE A 3 4.19 11.50 21.73
N THR A 4 3.65 12.64 22.13
CA THR A 4 2.74 13.43 21.28
C THR A 4 3.46 14.06 20.10
N SER A 5 4.71 14.50 20.29
CA SER A 5 5.53 15.06 19.21
C SER A 5 5.96 14.02 18.18
N SER A 6 6.22 12.77 18.60
CA SER A 6 6.56 11.69 17.65
C SER A 6 5.33 11.23 16.86
N LEU A 7 4.16 11.14 17.49
CA LEU A 7 2.92 10.79 16.79
C LEU A 7 2.55 11.83 15.72
N LEU A 8 2.60 13.13 16.05
CA LEU A 8 2.28 14.19 15.08
C LEU A 8 3.27 14.20 13.91
N SER A 9 4.56 14.02 14.19
CA SER A 9 5.60 13.97 13.14
C SER A 9 5.36 12.79 12.20
N ASN A 10 5.13 11.58 12.75
CA ASN A 10 4.82 10.40 11.96
C ASN A 10 3.55 10.57 11.10
N LEU A 11 2.53 11.25 11.61
CA LEU A 11 1.32 11.56 10.84
C LEU A 11 1.61 12.48 9.66
N LEU A 12 2.40 13.54 9.88
CA LEU A 12 2.82 14.45 8.81
C LEU A 12 3.64 13.72 7.75
N ASP A 13 4.63 12.92 8.17
CA ASP A 13 5.46 12.11 7.28
C ASP A 13 4.60 11.17 6.44
N VAL A 14 3.67 10.45 7.06
CA VAL A 14 2.76 9.53 6.35
C VAL A 14 1.86 10.27 5.35
N VAL A 15 1.33 11.43 5.71
CA VAL A 15 0.51 12.25 4.80
C VAL A 15 1.34 12.73 3.61
N GLU A 16 2.55 13.22 3.85
CA GLU A 16 3.47 13.67 2.81
C GLU A 16 3.85 12.51 1.87
N GLU A 17 4.15 11.33 2.43
CA GLU A 17 4.46 10.14 1.64
C GLU A 17 3.28 9.70 0.76
N VAL A 18 2.06 9.65 1.31
CA VAL A 18 0.86 9.28 0.55
C VAL A 18 0.59 10.28 -0.57
N GLN A 19 0.71 11.58 -0.29
CA GLN A 19 0.53 12.62 -1.30
C GLN A 19 1.58 12.52 -2.40
N SER A 20 2.86 12.37 -2.03
CA SER A 20 3.96 12.19 -2.97
C SER A 20 3.76 10.96 -3.85
N ALA A 21 3.38 9.83 -3.26
CA ALA A 21 3.09 8.60 -3.99
C ALA A 21 1.96 8.77 -5.00
N ARG A 22 0.88 9.50 -4.64
CA ARG A 22 -0.24 9.78 -5.56
C ARG A 22 0.14 10.69 -6.73
N ILE A 23 1.08 11.61 -6.53
CA ILE A 23 1.59 12.48 -7.59
C ILE A 23 2.53 11.71 -8.52
N GLU A 24 3.42 10.91 -7.96
CA GLU A 24 4.46 10.19 -8.70
C GLU A 24 3.90 8.97 -9.46
N ILE A 25 3.01 8.20 -8.84
CA ILE A 25 2.67 6.84 -9.29
C ILE A 25 1.30 6.87 -9.96
N ARG A 26 1.31 7.06 -11.28
CA ARG A 26 0.10 7.31 -12.09
C ARG A 26 -0.97 6.22 -12.01
N ASN A 27 -0.58 4.98 -11.75
CA ASN A 27 -1.53 3.88 -11.61
C ASN A 27 -2.08 3.70 -10.19
N LEU A 28 -1.63 4.48 -9.20
CA LEU A 28 -2.23 4.53 -7.86
C LEU A 28 -3.51 5.37 -7.93
N VAL A 29 -4.66 4.71 -7.98
CA VAL A 29 -5.97 5.37 -8.17
C VAL A 29 -6.66 5.71 -6.86
N ASP A 30 -6.29 5.05 -5.75
CA ASP A 30 -6.89 5.31 -4.45
C ASP A 30 -5.91 4.99 -3.32
N ALA A 31 -5.96 5.81 -2.26
CA ALA A 31 -5.24 5.58 -1.02
C ALA A 31 -6.13 6.03 0.14
N LYS A 32 -6.55 5.09 0.99
CA LYS A 32 -7.54 5.32 2.06
C LYS A 32 -7.10 4.72 3.37
N PHE A 33 -7.35 5.45 4.44
CA PHE A 33 -7.17 4.98 5.81
C PHE A 33 -8.51 4.51 6.37
N TYR A 34 -8.53 3.32 6.95
CA TYR A 34 -9.70 2.75 7.61
C TYR A 34 -9.40 2.55 9.09
N ALA A 35 -10.06 3.35 9.93
CA ALA A 35 -10.00 3.19 11.38
C ALA A 35 -11.11 2.24 11.84
N HIS A 36 -10.82 0.94 11.92
CA HIS A 36 -11.79 -0.06 12.35
C HIS A 36 -12.09 -0.01 13.86
N SER A 37 -11.11 0.39 14.67
CA SER A 37 -11.23 0.57 16.11
C SER A 37 -10.19 1.55 16.63
N VAL A 38 -10.14 1.78 17.95
CA VAL A 38 -9.04 2.54 18.57
C VAL A 38 -7.69 1.88 18.26
N GLN A 39 -7.62 0.55 18.32
CA GLN A 39 -6.36 -0.19 18.17
C GLN A 39 -6.03 -0.64 16.74
N ARG A 40 -6.92 -0.47 15.77
CA ARG A 40 -6.66 -0.90 14.39
C ARG A 40 -6.72 0.25 13.40
N LEU A 41 -5.71 0.36 12.55
CA LEU A 41 -5.66 1.31 11.45
C LEU A 41 -5.16 0.59 10.20
N ASP A 42 -5.97 0.54 9.16
CA ASP A 42 -5.59 -0.08 7.90
C ASP A 42 -5.34 1.01 6.84
N LEU A 43 -4.32 0.81 6.01
CA LEU A 43 -4.10 1.56 4.78
C LEU A 43 -4.49 0.67 3.59
N GLN A 44 -5.46 1.12 2.83
CA GLN A 44 -5.82 0.53 1.54
C GLN A 44 -5.18 1.33 0.43
N LEU A 45 -4.45 0.64 -0.45
CA LEU A 45 -3.92 1.17 -1.69
C LEU A 45 -4.60 0.47 -2.86
N SER A 46 -5.06 1.22 -3.86
CA SER A 46 -5.65 0.64 -5.07
C SER A 46 -4.90 1.08 -6.30
N PHE A 47 -4.51 0.12 -7.12
CA PHE A 47 -3.78 0.29 -8.36
C PHE A 47 -4.63 -0.16 -9.55
N ILE A 48 -4.43 0.43 -10.71
CA ILE A 48 -5.02 -0.03 -11.97
C ILE A 48 -3.93 -0.45 -12.95
N ASP A 49 -4.05 -1.63 -13.55
CA ASP A 49 -3.30 -1.90 -14.77
C ASP A 49 -4.06 -1.27 -15.95
N PHE A 50 -3.46 -0.26 -16.57
CA PHE A 50 -4.06 0.42 -17.73
C PHE A 50 -4.17 -0.48 -18.97
N HIS A 51 -3.42 -1.59 -19.06
CA HIS A 51 -3.50 -2.50 -20.21
C HIS A 51 -4.71 -3.43 -20.10
N SER A 52 -4.90 -4.08 -18.96
CA SER A 52 -6.00 -5.02 -18.75
C SER A 52 -7.25 -4.38 -18.13
N GLY A 53 -7.16 -3.16 -17.61
CA GLY A 53 -8.21 -2.52 -16.81
C GLY A 53 -8.38 -3.11 -15.41
N ARG A 54 -7.56 -4.12 -15.04
CA ARG A 54 -7.61 -4.78 -13.73
C ARG A 54 -7.32 -3.79 -12.62
N LYS A 55 -8.08 -3.87 -11.53
CA LYS A 55 -7.82 -3.12 -10.31
C LYS A 55 -7.28 -4.04 -9.23
N VAL A 56 -6.15 -3.66 -8.64
CA VAL A 56 -5.48 -4.38 -7.55
C VAL A 56 -5.62 -3.56 -6.28
N LYS A 57 -6.23 -4.13 -5.26
CA LYS A 57 -6.35 -3.54 -3.93
C LYS A 57 -5.41 -4.27 -2.98
N ALA A 58 -4.61 -3.54 -2.21
CA ALA A 58 -3.73 -4.08 -1.18
C ALA A 58 -4.01 -3.39 0.16
N ILE A 59 -4.16 -4.17 1.24
CA ILE A 59 -4.49 -3.67 2.57
C ILE A 59 -3.36 -3.98 3.55
N PHE A 60 -2.92 -2.94 4.26
CA PHE A 60 -1.79 -2.94 5.17
C PHE A 60 -2.25 -2.57 6.57
N ASP A 61 -1.80 -3.31 7.59
CA ASP A 61 -1.95 -2.89 8.98
C ASP A 61 -0.94 -1.77 9.28
N MET A 62 -1.45 -0.58 9.59
CA MET A 62 -0.68 0.61 9.97
C MET A 62 -0.96 1.04 11.42
N THR A 63 -1.33 0.09 12.28
CA THR A 63 -1.52 0.32 13.72
C THR A 63 -0.25 0.92 14.37
N SER A 64 0.93 0.64 13.83
CA SER A 64 2.20 1.24 14.27
C SER A 64 2.20 2.77 14.24
N LEU A 65 1.44 3.39 13.33
CA LEU A 65 1.26 4.83 13.28
C LEU A 65 0.54 5.36 14.52
N LYS A 66 -0.56 4.72 14.92
CA LYS A 66 -1.32 5.08 16.13
C LYS A 66 -0.50 4.89 17.41
N CYS A 67 0.39 3.89 17.42
CA CYS A 67 1.28 3.62 18.55
C CYS A 67 2.54 4.50 18.58
N GLY A 68 2.75 5.38 17.59
CA GLY A 68 3.93 6.24 17.52
C GLY A 68 5.24 5.50 17.23
N VAL A 69 5.18 4.27 16.70
CA VAL A 69 6.34 3.40 16.41
C VAL A 69 6.57 3.20 14.90
N TYR A 70 5.86 3.95 14.07
CA TYR A 70 6.16 4.09 12.65
C TYR A 70 7.52 4.78 12.44
N PRO A 71 8.33 4.44 11.42
CA PRO A 71 8.07 3.47 10.33
C PRO A 71 8.50 2.02 10.68
N SER A 72 7.51 1.16 10.96
CA SER A 72 7.70 -0.30 11.05
C SER A 72 7.60 -0.99 9.68
N GLY A 73 7.98 -2.26 9.60
CA GLY A 73 7.74 -3.08 8.41
C GLY A 73 6.25 -3.16 8.05
N LEU A 74 5.94 -3.07 6.75
CA LEU A 74 4.57 -3.10 6.22
C LEU A 74 4.50 -4.16 5.11
N VAL A 75 3.69 -5.19 5.34
CA VAL A 75 3.38 -6.24 4.36
C VAL A 75 1.86 -6.29 4.23
N PRO A 76 1.30 -6.40 3.01
CA PRO A 76 -0.13 -6.47 2.87
C PRO A 76 -0.61 -7.82 3.41
N TYR A 77 -1.60 -7.78 4.30
CA TYR A 77 -2.23 -9.02 4.78
C TYR A 77 -3.29 -9.51 3.78
N GLU A 78 -3.98 -8.57 3.12
CA GLU A 78 -4.98 -8.82 2.09
C GLU A 78 -4.62 -8.18 0.75
N ILE A 79 -4.87 -8.90 -0.35
CA ILE A 79 -4.69 -8.40 -1.72
C ILE A 79 -5.82 -8.96 -2.60
N PHE A 80 -6.55 -8.07 -3.27
CA PHE A 80 -7.75 -8.40 -4.04
C PHE A 80 -7.73 -7.83 -5.45
N ASP A 81 -8.44 -8.51 -6.35
CA ASP A 81 -8.88 -7.98 -7.62
C ASP A 81 -10.24 -7.31 -7.40
N SER A 82 -10.36 -6.03 -7.74
CA SER A 82 -11.60 -5.26 -7.61
C SER A 82 -12.22 -4.91 -8.97
N SER A 83 -11.91 -5.67 -10.01
CA SER A 83 -12.55 -5.55 -11.31
C SER A 83 -14.04 -5.92 -11.22
N GLY A 84 -14.92 -5.04 -11.71
CA GLY A 84 -16.36 -5.31 -11.81
C GLY A 84 -17.17 -5.18 -10.52
N GLY A 85 -16.65 -4.57 -9.46
CA GLY A 85 -17.40 -4.25 -8.23
C GLY A 85 -17.44 -5.37 -7.18
N GLU A 86 -17.08 -6.59 -7.54
CA GLU A 86 -16.86 -7.70 -6.59
C GLU A 86 -15.37 -7.83 -6.25
N GLU A 87 -15.07 -8.13 -4.99
CA GLU A 87 -13.71 -8.45 -4.55
C GLU A 87 -13.42 -9.94 -4.81
N LYS A 88 -12.47 -10.19 -5.71
CA LYS A 88 -12.02 -11.54 -6.07
C LYS A 88 -10.58 -11.75 -5.63
N SER A 89 -10.21 -12.99 -5.37
CA SER A 89 -8.81 -13.33 -5.12
C SER A 89 -7.97 -13.02 -6.36
N LEU A 90 -6.80 -12.42 -6.16
CA LEU A 90 -5.83 -12.23 -7.25
C LEU A 90 -5.23 -13.57 -7.69
N PRO A 91 -4.77 -13.65 -8.95
CA PRO A 91 -3.90 -14.75 -9.36
C PRO A 91 -2.75 -14.93 -8.37
N SER A 92 -2.50 -16.17 -7.95
CA SER A 92 -1.52 -16.48 -6.91
C SER A 92 -0.12 -15.96 -7.22
N SER A 93 0.27 -15.97 -8.50
CA SER A 93 1.56 -15.45 -8.97
C SER A 93 1.71 -13.93 -8.74
N LEU A 94 0.68 -13.15 -9.07
CA LEU A 94 0.69 -11.69 -8.87
C LEU A 94 0.60 -11.33 -7.38
N ALA A 95 -0.25 -12.02 -6.62
CA ALA A 95 -0.33 -11.82 -5.18
C ALA A 95 1.02 -12.12 -4.49
N HIS A 96 1.69 -13.20 -4.90
CA HIS A 96 3.03 -13.53 -4.42
C HIS A 96 4.07 -12.49 -4.83
N GLU A 97 4.08 -12.05 -6.09
CA GLU A 97 5.00 -11.02 -6.59
C GLU A 97 4.85 -9.70 -5.80
N ILE A 98 3.62 -9.30 -5.50
CA ILE A 98 3.32 -8.13 -4.66
C ILE A 98 3.89 -8.32 -3.25
N ARG A 99 3.59 -9.44 -2.57
CA ARG A 99 4.09 -9.68 -1.20
C ARG A 99 5.61 -9.65 -1.16
N THR A 100 6.26 -10.40 -2.04
CA THR A 100 7.73 -10.43 -2.13
C THR A 100 8.32 -9.05 -2.41
N ALA A 101 7.69 -8.25 -3.28
CA ALA A 101 8.16 -6.89 -3.55
C ALA A 101 8.04 -5.97 -2.33
N THR A 102 6.95 -6.09 -1.56
CA THR A 102 6.74 -5.32 -0.33
C THR A 102 7.68 -5.73 0.80
N GLU A 103 7.96 -7.02 0.96
CA GLU A 103 8.91 -7.55 1.96
C GLU A 103 10.35 -7.07 1.69
N ARG A 104 10.73 -6.97 0.40
CA ARG A 104 12.06 -6.49 -0.01
C ARG A 104 12.24 -4.99 0.13
N ALA A 105 11.15 -4.22 0.21
CA ALA A 105 11.27 -2.79 0.42
C ALA A 105 11.94 -2.58 1.81
N ARG A 106 12.99 -1.75 1.87
CA ARG A 106 13.66 -1.45 3.14
C ARG A 106 12.73 -0.69 4.09
N ASP A 107 12.86 -0.97 5.38
CA ASP A 107 12.24 -0.19 6.45
C ASP A 107 12.84 1.23 6.52
N GLY A 108 12.12 2.15 7.17
CA GLY A 108 12.48 3.57 7.28
C GLY A 108 11.62 4.51 6.44
N TYR A 109 11.94 5.80 6.48
CA TYR A 109 11.20 6.88 5.82
C TYR A 109 10.98 6.66 4.31
N SER A 110 9.91 7.28 3.79
CA SER A 110 9.37 7.07 2.44
C SER A 110 8.85 5.65 2.21
N ARG A 111 8.37 4.99 3.28
CA ARG A 111 7.93 3.59 3.25
C ARG A 111 6.76 3.41 2.29
N ILE A 112 5.74 4.25 2.38
CA ILE A 112 4.52 4.15 1.58
C ILE A 112 4.86 4.37 0.11
N THR A 113 5.65 5.39 -0.22
CA THR A 113 6.09 5.63 -1.59
C THR A 113 6.86 4.44 -2.18
N LYS A 114 7.79 3.84 -1.40
CA LYS A 114 8.52 2.63 -1.82
C LYS A 114 7.57 1.46 -2.07
N LEU A 115 6.62 1.22 -1.17
CA LEU A 115 5.61 0.17 -1.34
C LEU A 115 4.77 0.40 -2.60
N CYS A 116 4.30 1.64 -2.80
CA CYS A 116 3.52 1.97 -3.98
C CYS A 116 4.31 1.73 -5.28
N ARG A 117 5.61 2.05 -5.32
CA ARG A 117 6.48 1.73 -6.47
C ARG A 117 6.57 0.22 -6.69
N CYS A 118 6.85 -0.54 -5.63
CA CYS A 118 6.93 -2.01 -5.69
C CYS A 118 5.66 -2.64 -6.25
N ILE A 119 4.49 -2.24 -5.74
CA ILE A 119 3.20 -2.77 -6.18
C ILE A 119 2.91 -2.32 -7.62
N SER A 120 3.14 -1.05 -7.94
CA SER A 120 2.96 -0.52 -9.29
C SER A 120 3.76 -1.30 -10.33
N HIS A 121 5.02 -1.62 -10.03
CA HIS A 121 5.86 -2.46 -10.88
C HIS A 121 5.32 -3.89 -11.02
N ALA A 122 4.89 -4.53 -9.92
CA ALA A 122 4.33 -5.89 -9.95
C ALA A 122 3.02 -5.96 -10.76
N VAL A 123 2.18 -4.93 -10.64
CA VAL A 123 0.92 -4.82 -11.40
C VAL A 123 1.21 -4.65 -12.89
N HIS A 124 2.23 -3.87 -13.25
CA HIS A 124 2.63 -3.69 -14.64
C HIS A 124 3.34 -4.91 -15.24
N SER A 125 4.22 -5.58 -14.48
CA SER A 125 4.99 -6.73 -14.94
C SER A 125 4.11 -7.94 -15.26
N ALA A 126 3.06 -8.18 -14.47
CA ALA A 126 2.12 -9.28 -14.70
C ALA A 126 1.41 -9.18 -16.05
N SER A 127 1.12 -7.97 -16.52
CA SER A 127 0.47 -7.73 -17.81
C SER A 127 1.39 -8.00 -19.00
N SER A 128 2.69 -7.78 -18.83
CA SER A 128 3.69 -8.06 -19.87
C SER A 128 3.93 -9.56 -20.11
N LYS A 129 3.61 -10.42 -19.13
CA LYS A 129 3.78 -11.88 -19.19
C LYS A 129 2.62 -12.61 -19.89
N THR A 130 1.54 -11.90 -20.24
CA THR A 130 0.35 -12.50 -20.89
C THR A 130 0.35 -12.29 -22.42
N ARG A 131 1.51 -11.92 -23.00
CA ARG A 131 1.73 -11.84 -24.45
C ARG A 131 2.63 -12.96 -24.94
#